data_AF-A0A832XHM5-F1
#
_entry.id   AF-A0A832XHM5-F1
#
_cell.length_a   1.000
_cell.length_b   1.000
_cell.length_c   1.000
_cell.angle_alpha   90.00
_cell.angle_beta   90.00
_cell.angle_gamma   90.00
#
_symmetry.space_group_name_H-M   'P 1'
#
loop_
_entity.id
_entity.type
_entity.pdbx_description
1 polymer ?
#
loop_
_entity_poly.entity_id
_entity_poly.type
_entity_poly.pdbx_seq_one_letter_code
_entity_poly.pdbx_strand_id
1 'polypeptide(L)'
;MPAPNARELETQLRTIKKNTLNALNPETGIMDNKTIFEQGESLKTWLGEFETLYLNEASSKPSKTAKLKTEGEKILEFGWHCYEILVEADLQSGASSSPSRRWEPIEYGTVLGNLKEQIVSNLTKLENDYTIFIKTSLL
;
A
#
# COMPACT_ATOMS: atom_id res chain seq x y z
N MET A 1 -5.49 6.58 21.57
CA MET A 1 -5.08 7.14 20.26
C MET A 1 -6.31 7.74 19.61
N PRO A 2 -6.23 8.94 19.00
CA PRO A 2 -7.34 9.49 18.22
C PRO A 2 -7.68 8.55 17.05
N ALA A 3 -8.93 8.57 16.59
CA ALA A 3 -9.35 7.77 15.44
C ALA A 3 -8.59 8.24 14.18
N PRO A 4 -8.11 7.32 13.34
CA PRO A 4 -7.42 7.68 12.10
C PRO A 4 -8.31 8.57 11.22
N ASN A 5 -7.72 9.63 10.66
CA ASN A 5 -8.41 10.62 9.84
C ASN A 5 -8.16 10.33 8.36
N ALA A 6 -9.23 10.25 7.56
CA ALA A 6 -9.16 9.94 6.14
C ALA A 6 -8.26 10.91 5.34
N ARG A 7 -8.25 12.20 5.69
CA ARG A 7 -7.39 13.19 5.02
C ARG A 7 -5.92 13.06 5.40
N GLU A 8 -5.64 12.65 6.62
CA GLU A 8 -4.28 12.40 7.08
C GLU A 8 -3.73 11.17 6.37
N LEU A 9 -4.51 10.09 6.29
CA LEU A 9 -4.17 8.89 5.53
C LEU A 9 -3.96 9.19 4.03
N GLU A 10 -4.75 10.09 3.43
CA GLU A 10 -4.54 10.52 2.03
C GLU A 10 -3.16 11.20 1.87
N THR A 11 -2.80 12.03 2.84
CA THR A 11 -1.51 12.75 2.86
C THR A 11 -0.34 11.79 3.09
N GLN A 12 -0.49 10.83 4.00
CA GLN A 12 0.50 9.79 4.25
C GLN A 12 0.74 8.95 2.99
N LEU A 13 -0.32 8.46 2.33
CA LEU A 13 -0.20 7.65 1.12
C LEU A 13 0.48 8.41 -0.02
N ARG A 14 0.15 9.70 -0.20
CA ARG A 14 0.86 10.59 -1.13
C ARG A 14 2.34 10.73 -0.80
N THR A 15 2.67 10.82 0.48
CA THR A 15 4.04 10.94 0.95
C THR A 15 4.82 9.65 0.67
N ILE A 16 4.25 8.49 1.00
CA ILE A 16 4.81 7.18 0.68
C ILE A 16 5.07 7.08 -0.82
N LYS A 17 4.06 7.34 -1.66
CA LYS A 17 4.22 7.34 -3.12
C LYS A 17 5.36 8.24 -3.56
N LYS A 18 5.35 9.51 -3.15
CA LYS A 18 6.38 10.49 -3.55
C LYS A 18 7.78 10.03 -3.15
N ASN A 19 7.95 9.54 -1.92
CA ASN A 19 9.24 9.10 -1.42
C ASN A 19 9.73 7.84 -2.16
N THR A 20 8.86 6.85 -2.35
CA THR A 20 9.18 5.65 -3.15
C THR A 20 9.57 6.03 -4.58
N LEU A 21 8.81 6.90 -5.24
CA LEU A 21 9.09 7.29 -6.62
C LEU A 21 10.38 8.09 -6.76
N ASN A 22 10.70 8.96 -5.80
CA ASN A 22 11.93 9.73 -5.81
C ASN A 22 13.17 8.87 -5.54
N ALA A 23 13.01 7.77 -4.80
CA ALA A 23 14.09 6.85 -4.47
C ALA A 23 14.33 5.78 -5.55
N LEU A 24 13.41 5.62 -6.50
CA LEU A 24 13.59 4.71 -7.65
C LEU A 24 14.62 5.28 -8.60
N ASN A 25 15.71 4.52 -8.84
CA ASN A 25 16.66 4.87 -9.88
C ASN A 25 15.96 4.83 -11.26
N PRO A 26 16.01 5.92 -12.05
CA PRO A 26 15.28 5.99 -13.31
C PRO A 26 15.83 5.05 -14.39
N GLU A 27 17.11 4.70 -14.34
CA GLU A 27 17.79 3.87 -15.33
C GLU A 27 17.74 2.39 -14.97
N THR A 28 17.95 2.06 -13.69
CA THR A 28 18.04 0.66 -13.23
C THR A 28 16.77 0.14 -12.57
N GLY A 29 15.86 1.03 -12.13
CA GLY A 29 14.67 0.65 -11.36
C GLY A 29 14.96 0.12 -9.95
N ILE A 30 16.23 0.19 -9.52
CA ILE A 30 16.68 -0.26 -8.21
C ILE A 30 16.46 0.86 -7.18
N MET A 31 16.16 0.48 -5.95
CA MET A 31 16.04 1.38 -4.80
C MET A 31 16.94 0.87 -3.66
N ASP A 32 17.43 1.77 -2.82
CA ASP A 32 18.18 1.41 -1.61
C ASP A 32 17.31 0.60 -0.63
N ASN A 33 17.84 -0.52 -0.14
CA ASN A 33 17.14 -1.45 0.78
C ASN A 33 16.57 -0.74 2.02
N LYS A 34 17.34 0.20 2.57
CA LYS A 34 16.91 1.02 3.71
C LYS A 34 15.62 1.79 3.39
N THR A 35 15.55 2.39 2.20
CA THR A 35 14.37 3.14 1.77
C THR A 35 13.20 2.20 1.46
N ILE A 36 13.46 1.05 0.83
CA ILE A 36 12.43 0.03 0.60
C ILE A 36 11.79 -0.41 1.93
N PHE A 37 12.62 -0.71 2.92
CA PHE A 37 12.16 -1.07 4.26
C PHE A 37 11.36 0.05 4.94
N GLU A 38 11.88 1.29 4.94
CA GLU A 38 11.20 2.45 5.53
C GLU A 38 9.83 2.73 4.87
N GLN A 39 9.75 2.65 3.54
CA GLN A 39 8.49 2.84 2.82
C GLN A 39 7.54 1.64 3.00
N GLY A 40 8.07 0.43 3.05
CA GLY A 40 7.31 -0.78 3.35
C GLY A 40 6.66 -0.74 4.74
N GLU A 41 7.40 -0.36 5.77
CA GLU A 41 6.86 -0.18 7.12
C GLU A 41 5.86 0.97 7.19
N SER A 42 6.13 2.09 6.50
CA SER A 42 5.18 3.20 6.41
C SER A 42 3.86 2.77 5.75
N LEU A 43 3.93 1.99 4.67
CA LEU A 43 2.75 1.44 3.99
C LEU A 43 2.00 0.45 4.88
N LYS A 44 2.72 -0.40 5.61
CA LYS A 44 2.12 -1.34 6.57
C LYS A 44 1.38 -0.62 7.70
N THR A 45 1.95 0.44 8.26
CA THR A 45 1.26 1.29 9.24
C THR A 45 0.01 1.91 8.63
N TRP A 46 0.11 2.47 7.42
CA TRP A 46 -1.02 3.05 6.70
C TRP A 46 -2.16 2.04 6.50
N LEU A 47 -1.84 0.78 6.15
CA LEU A 47 -2.84 -0.28 5.97
C LEU A 47 -3.59 -0.59 7.28
N GLY A 48 -2.90 -0.64 8.41
CA GLY A 48 -3.52 -0.89 9.71
C GLY A 48 -4.41 0.27 10.18
N GLU A 49 -3.97 1.51 9.94
CA GLU A 49 -4.77 2.71 10.23
C GLU A 49 -5.99 2.80 9.31
N PHE A 50 -5.84 2.47 8.03
CA PHE A 50 -6.93 2.40 7.08
C PHE A 50 -7.97 1.32 7.44
N GLU A 51 -7.53 0.12 7.81
CA GLU A 51 -8.39 -0.97 8.28
C GLU A 51 -9.25 -0.51 9.46
N THR A 52 -8.61 0.12 10.44
CA THR A 52 -9.30 0.70 11.60
C THR A 52 -10.31 1.76 11.17
N LEU A 53 -9.96 2.64 10.23
CA LEU A 53 -10.83 3.71 9.75
C LEU A 53 -12.11 3.16 9.10
N TYR A 54 -11.98 2.29 8.09
CA TYR A 54 -13.17 1.87 7.34
C TYR A 54 -14.06 0.94 8.17
N LEU A 55 -13.50 0.16 9.11
CA LEU A 55 -14.29 -0.66 10.03
C LEU A 55 -15.08 0.19 11.02
N ASN A 56 -14.49 1.28 11.54
CA ASN A 56 -15.19 2.23 12.40
C ASN A 56 -16.32 2.93 11.64
N GLU A 57 -16.08 3.37 10.40
CA GLU A 57 -17.08 3.99 9.54
C GLU A 57 -18.21 3.03 9.15
N ALA A 58 -17.86 1.77 8.87
CA ALA A 58 -18.84 0.72 8.60
C ALA A 58 -19.71 0.43 9.82
N SER A 59 -19.16 0.54 11.04
CA SER A 59 -19.89 0.35 12.29
C SER A 59 -20.77 1.55 12.64
N SER A 60 -20.33 2.77 12.32
CA SER A 60 -21.10 4.00 12.57
C SER A 60 -22.23 4.24 11.57
N LYS A 61 -22.16 3.64 10.37
CA LYS A 61 -23.16 3.79 9.29
C LYS A 61 -23.75 2.43 8.85
N PRO A 62 -24.71 1.86 9.61
CA PRO A 62 -25.32 0.55 9.33
C PRO A 62 -25.90 0.39 7.91
N SER A 63 -26.44 1.47 7.35
CA SER A 63 -27.05 1.48 6.01
C SER A 63 -26.04 1.39 4.87
N LYS A 64 -24.75 1.62 5.13
CA LYS A 64 -23.67 1.59 4.14
C LYS A 64 -22.58 0.56 4.46
N THR A 65 -22.71 -0.18 5.56
CA THR A 65 -21.71 -1.14 6.08
C THR A 65 -21.23 -2.13 5.03
N ALA A 66 -22.14 -2.77 4.29
CA ALA A 66 -21.77 -3.78 3.29
C ALA A 66 -20.87 -3.19 2.19
N LYS A 67 -21.27 -2.03 1.65
CA LYS A 67 -20.48 -1.32 0.62
C LYS A 67 -19.13 -0.84 1.17
N LEU A 68 -19.11 -0.28 2.38
CA LEU A 68 -17.89 0.20 3.02
C LEU A 68 -16.88 -0.92 3.28
N LYS A 69 -17.36 -2.08 3.73
CA LYS A 69 -16.51 -3.26 3.94
C LYS A 69 -15.96 -3.79 2.62
N THR A 70 -16.80 -4.01 1.62
CA THR A 70 -16.36 -4.53 0.33
C THR A 70 -15.35 -3.61 -0.36
N GLU A 71 -15.59 -2.30 -0.38
CA GLU A 71 -14.65 -1.36 -1.00
C GLU A 71 -13.39 -1.14 -0.14
N GLY A 72 -13.53 -1.19 1.19
CA GLY A 72 -12.41 -1.12 2.13
C GLY A 72 -11.48 -2.32 2.01
N GLU A 73 -12.04 -3.54 1.97
CA GLU A 73 -11.29 -4.79 1.78
C GLU A 73 -10.52 -4.79 0.46
N LYS A 74 -11.12 -4.35 -0.65
CA LYS A 74 -10.42 -4.23 -1.94
C LYS A 74 -9.19 -3.33 -1.87
N ILE A 75 -9.31 -2.15 -1.23
CA ILE A 75 -8.19 -1.23 -1.07
C ILE A 75 -7.13 -1.83 -0.15
N LEU A 76 -7.55 -2.52 0.91
CA LEU A 76 -6.65 -3.16 1.86
C LEU A 76 -5.85 -4.29 1.18
N GLU A 77 -6.53 -5.17 0.44
CA GLU A 77 -5.90 -6.23 -0.37
C GLU A 77 -4.91 -5.66 -1.38
N PHE A 78 -5.32 -4.63 -2.14
CA PHE A 78 -4.44 -4.01 -3.12
C PHE A 78 -3.25 -3.29 -2.48
N GLY A 79 -3.46 -2.71 -1.30
CA GLY A 79 -2.39 -2.09 -0.52
C GLY A 79 -1.37 -3.09 0.01
N TRP A 80 -1.81 -4.27 0.46
CA TRP A 80 -0.92 -5.38 0.79
C TRP A 80 -0.14 -5.88 -0.43
N HIS A 81 -0.78 -5.95 -1.59
CA HIS A 81 -0.09 -6.28 -2.84
C HIS A 81 1.01 -5.26 -3.19
N CYS A 82 0.75 -3.95 -2.96
CA CYS A 82 1.78 -2.92 -3.11
C CYS A 82 2.97 -3.14 -2.15
N TYR A 83 2.70 -3.54 -0.90
CA TYR A 83 3.74 -3.87 0.08
C TYR A 83 4.58 -5.08 -0.35
N GLU A 84 3.95 -6.14 -0.86
CA GLU A 84 4.66 -7.33 -1.33
C GLU A 84 5.62 -7.02 -2.47
N ILE A 85 5.24 -6.15 -3.40
CA ILE A 85 6.12 -5.70 -4.49
C ILE A 85 7.31 -4.91 -3.97
N LEU A 86 7.12 -4.08 -2.93
CA LEU A 86 8.25 -3.40 -2.27
C LEU A 86 9.19 -4.42 -1.62
N VAL A 87 8.65 -5.41 -0.92
CA VAL A 87 9.45 -6.50 -0.33
C VAL A 87 10.21 -7.29 -1.40
N GLU A 88 9.59 -7.57 -2.55
CA GLU A 88 10.28 -8.24 -3.66
C GLU A 88 11.39 -7.39 -4.25
N ALA A 89 11.23 -6.06 -4.27
CA ALA A 89 12.31 -5.14 -4.64
C ALA A 89 13.50 -5.24 -3.69
N ASP A 90 13.27 -5.39 -2.39
CA ASP A 90 14.33 -5.56 -1.38
C ASP A 90 15.10 -6.88 -1.55
N LEU A 91 14.40 -7.94 -1.92
CA LEU A 91 15.00 -9.25 -2.17
C LEU A 91 15.85 -9.24 -3.45
N GLN A 92 15.40 -8.54 -4.50
CA GLN A 92 16.13 -8.44 -5.77
C GLN A 92 17.37 -7.55 -5.70
N SER A 93 17.40 -6.56 -4.80
CA SER A 93 18.57 -5.74 -4.54
C SER A 93 19.63 -6.44 -3.67
N GLY A 94 19.43 -7.72 -3.32
CA GLY A 94 20.40 -8.56 -2.62
C GLY A 94 20.33 -8.50 -1.09
N ALA A 95 19.22 -8.03 -0.51
CA ALA A 95 19.02 -8.02 0.93
C ALA A 95 18.63 -9.40 1.49
N SER A 96 19.21 -9.78 2.62
CA SER A 96 18.84 -10.96 3.41
C SER A 96 17.68 -10.63 4.37
N SER A 97 16.55 -10.19 3.84
CA SER A 97 15.37 -9.80 4.65
C SER A 97 14.33 -10.90 4.59
N SER A 98 14.02 -11.55 5.71
CA SER A 98 12.92 -12.52 5.80
C SER A 98 11.58 -11.78 5.84
N PRO A 99 10.74 -11.84 4.80
CA PRO A 99 9.47 -11.15 4.84
C PRO A 99 8.45 -11.93 5.65
N SER A 100 7.75 -11.23 6.56
CA SER A 100 6.59 -11.78 7.27
C SER A 100 5.38 -11.79 6.31
N ARG A 101 5.38 -12.67 5.31
CA ARG A 101 4.28 -12.79 4.35
C ARG A 101 3.05 -13.37 5.05
N ARG A 102 1.92 -12.67 4.97
CA ARG A 102 0.61 -13.11 5.49
C ARG A 102 -0.16 -13.99 4.48
N TRP A 103 0.27 -13.98 3.22
CA TRP A 103 -0.27 -14.78 2.12
C TRP A 103 0.83 -15.67 1.53
N GLU A 104 0.42 -16.79 0.92
CA GLU A 104 1.34 -17.81 0.39
C GLU A 104 2.45 -17.22 -0.47
N PRO A 105 3.65 -17.86 -0.50
CA PRO A 105 4.76 -17.35 -1.28
C PRO A 105 4.34 -17.20 -2.74
N ILE A 106 4.31 -15.96 -3.22
CA ILE A 106 4.31 -15.64 -4.65
C ILE A 106 5.42 -16.49 -5.28
N GLU A 107 5.04 -17.41 -6.18
CA GLU A 107 5.98 -18.31 -6.84
C GLU A 107 7.11 -17.47 -7.44
N TYR A 108 8.33 -17.68 -6.95
CA TYR A 108 9.53 -17.05 -7.46
C TYR A 108 9.71 -17.50 -8.92
N GLY A 109 9.19 -16.72 -9.87
CA GLY A 109 9.27 -17.07 -11.28
C GLY A 109 8.65 -16.08 -12.27
N THR A 110 7.70 -15.23 -11.87
CA THR A 110 6.84 -14.53 -12.88
C THR A 110 6.97 -13.01 -12.93
N VAL A 111 7.95 -12.40 -12.25
CA VAL A 111 8.13 -10.92 -12.24
C VAL A 111 9.52 -10.52 -12.74
N LEU A 112 10.01 -11.18 -13.79
CA LEU A 112 11.26 -10.85 -14.45
C LEU A 112 11.00 -9.84 -15.57
N GLY A 113 11.08 -8.54 -15.25
CA GLY A 113 11.29 -7.52 -16.28
C GLY A 113 10.82 -6.10 -15.99
N ASN A 114 9.95 -5.86 -14.99
CA ASN A 114 9.33 -4.53 -14.89
C ASN A 114 8.90 -4.07 -13.50
N LEU A 115 9.68 -4.39 -12.48
CA LEU A 115 9.36 -4.07 -11.09
C LEU A 115 9.17 -2.56 -10.86
N LYS A 116 9.96 -1.72 -11.54
CA LYS A 116 9.83 -0.26 -11.52
C LYS A 116 8.43 0.19 -11.95
N GLU A 117 7.97 -0.25 -13.13
CA GLU A 117 6.63 0.16 -13.61
C GLU A 117 5.53 -0.40 -12.74
N GLN A 118 5.73 -1.59 -12.13
CA GLN A 118 4.77 -2.14 -11.18
C GLN A 118 4.68 -1.32 -9.90
N ILE A 119 5.79 -0.92 -9.29
CA ILE A 119 5.80 -0.05 -8.11
C ILE A 119 5.11 1.28 -8.43
N VAL A 120 5.46 1.90 -9.56
CA VAL A 120 4.88 3.18 -9.98
C VAL A 120 3.38 3.06 -10.22
N SER A 121 2.98 2.07 -11.02
CA SER A 121 1.58 1.83 -11.39
C SER A 121 0.74 1.51 -10.16
N ASN A 122 1.23 0.62 -9.30
CA ASN A 122 0.44 0.12 -8.18
C ASN A 122 0.30 1.18 -7.08
N LEU A 123 1.35 1.91 -6.72
CA LEU A 123 1.21 3.01 -5.76
C LEU A 123 0.35 4.16 -6.29
N THR A 124 0.41 4.44 -7.59
CA THR A 124 -0.46 5.44 -8.22
C THR A 124 -1.92 5.00 -8.19
N LYS A 125 -2.18 3.72 -8.50
CA LYS A 125 -3.51 3.14 -8.44
C LYS A 125 -4.05 3.12 -7.01
N LEU A 126 -3.24 2.72 -6.04
CA LEU A 126 -3.64 2.67 -4.62
C LEU A 126 -4.05 4.07 -4.12
N GLU A 127 -3.29 5.12 -4.47
CA GLU A 127 -3.67 6.49 -4.15
C GLU A 127 -4.99 6.90 -4.80
N ASN A 128 -5.17 6.58 -6.08
CA ASN A 128 -6.40 6.92 -6.80
C ASN A 128 -7.62 6.20 -6.23
N ASP A 129 -7.52 4.89 -6.01
CA ASP A 129 -8.60 4.06 -5.45
C ASP A 129 -8.96 4.55 -4.05
N TYR A 130 -7.97 4.87 -3.22
CA TYR A 130 -8.19 5.46 -1.91
C TYR A 130 -8.86 6.85 -1.97
N THR A 131 -8.41 7.71 -2.88
CA THR A 131 -8.98 9.05 -3.10
C THR A 131 -10.45 8.97 -3.54
N ILE A 132 -10.77 8.01 -4.41
CA ILE A 132 -12.14 7.74 -4.85
C ILE A 132 -12.97 7.27 -3.65
N PHE A 133 -12.48 6.29 -2.90
CA PHE A 133 -13.17 5.77 -1.72
C PHE A 133 -13.52 6.85 -0.70
N ILE A 134 -12.58 7.75 -0.38
CA ILE A 134 -12.88 8.88 0.51
C ILE A 134 -14.04 9.72 -0.04
N LYS A 135 -13.99 10.08 -1.33
CA LYS A 135 -14.98 10.96 -1.95
C LYS A 135 -16.36 10.32 -2.12
N THR A 136 -16.43 9.01 -2.30
CA THR A 136 -17.68 8.31 -2.64
C THR A 136 -18.32 7.59 -1.46
N SER A 137 -17.51 7.21 -0.47
CA SER A 137 -17.92 6.29 0.59
C SER A 137 -17.85 6.94 1.99
N LEU A 138 -16.93 7.89 2.20
CA LEU A 138 -16.73 8.52 3.51
C LEU A 138 -17.29 9.94 3.61
N LEU A 139 -17.05 10.79 2.61
CA LEU A 139 -17.59 12.14 2.44
C LEU A 139 -18.97 12.11 1.77
#